data_AF-A0A0H3ZWE5-F1
#
_entry.id   AF-A0A0H3ZWE5-F1
#
_cell.length_a   1.000
_cell.length_b   1.000
_cell.length_c   1.000
_cell.angle_alpha   90.00
_cell.angle_beta   90.00
_cell.angle_gamma   90.00
#
_symmetry.space_group_name_H-M   'P 1'
#
loop_
_entity.id
_entity.type
_entity.pdbx_description
1 polymer ?
#
loop_
_entity_poly.entity_id
_entity_poly.type
_entity_poly.pdbx_seq_one_letter_code
_entity_poly.pdbx_strand_id
1 'polypeptide(L)' 'MNMKVERYGVTAVERPKIKATKSLDLSGAHGQQIVKSESKLALRTHRKTFEKLADM' A
#
# COMPACT_ATOMS: atom_id res chain seq x y z
N MET A 1 -11.00 -24.08 0.50
CA MET A 1 -12.33 -24.23 1.11
C MET A 1 -12.20 -23.95 2.59
N ASN A 2 -12.73 -22.84 3.09
CA ASN A 2 -12.73 -22.59 4.54
C ASN A 2 -13.95 -23.30 5.14
N MET A 3 -13.79 -24.56 5.57
CA MET A 3 -14.87 -25.33 6.22
C MET A 3 -15.24 -24.78 7.63
N LYS A 4 -14.53 -23.74 8.10
CA LYS A 4 -14.79 -23.10 9.39
C LYS A 4 -16.13 -22.36 9.45
N VAL A 5 -16.71 -21.99 8.29
CA VAL A 5 -17.92 -21.17 8.23
C VAL A 5 -19.20 -22.00 8.49
N GLU A 6 -19.16 -23.32 8.29
CA GLU A 6 -20.28 -24.24 8.51
C GLU A 6 -20.68 -24.36 9.99
N ARG A 7 -19.73 -24.15 10.91
CA ARG A 7 -19.98 -24.11 12.36
C ARG A 7 -20.94 -22.99 12.78
N TYR A 8 -21.14 -22.00 11.91
CA TYR A 8 -22.02 -20.87 12.14
C TYR A 8 -23.35 -20.99 11.37
N GLY A 9 -23.69 -22.18 10.85
CA GLY A 9 -24.94 -22.43 10.13
C GLY A 9 -24.97 -21.86 8.70
N VAL A 10 -23.81 -21.48 8.16
CA VAL A 10 -23.69 -20.92 6.81
C VAL A 10 -23.11 -21.95 5.85
N THR A 11 -23.73 -22.13 4.69
CA THR A 11 -23.26 -23.06 3.65
C THR A 11 -21.98 -22.55 2.98
N ALA A 12 -20.96 -23.40 2.92
CA ALA A 12 -19.69 -23.06 2.27
C ALA A 12 -19.85 -23.18 0.73
N VAL A 13 -19.98 -22.03 0.06
CA VAL A 13 -20.03 -21.97 -1.41
C VAL A 13 -18.61 -21.85 -1.98
N GLU A 14 -18.32 -22.56 -3.07
CA GLU A 14 -17.07 -22.43 -3.80
C GLU A 14 -16.98 -21.05 -4.45
N ARG A 15 -16.07 -20.20 -3.95
CA ARG A 15 -15.83 -18.86 -4.47
C ARG A 15 -14.55 -18.85 -5.30
N PRO A 16 -14.54 -18.19 -6.47
CA PRO A 16 -13.31 -18.01 -7.24
C PRO A 16 -12.29 -17.24 -6.39
N LYS A 17 -11.05 -17.72 -6.39
CA LYS A 17 -9.94 -17.04 -5.72
C LYS A 17 -9.57 -15.80 -6.53
N ILE A 18 -10.13 -14.65 -6.16
CA ILE A 18 -9.74 -13.37 -6.72
C ILE A 18 -8.33 -13.05 -6.19
N LYS A 19 -7.33 -13.10 -7.08
CA LYS A 19 -5.98 -12.65 -6.75
C LYS A 19 -6.03 -11.12 -6.64
N ALA A 20 -5.52 -10.58 -5.53
CA ALA A 20 -5.37 -9.14 -5.40
C ALA A 20 -4.33 -8.67 -6.42
N THR A 21 -4.76 -7.88 -7.40
CA THR A 21 -3.84 -7.19 -8.31
C THR A 21 -3.24 -6.04 -7.53
N LYS A 22 -1.95 -6.13 -7.17
CA LYS A 22 -1.23 -5.02 -6.54
C LYS A 22 -0.89 -3.98 -7.62
N SER A 23 -1.86 -3.16 -8.01
CA SER A 23 -1.64 -2.01 -8.88
C SER A 23 -1.52 -0.74 -8.03
N LEU A 24 -0.34 -0.12 -8.03
CA LEU A 24 -0.15 1.22 -7.47
C LEU A 24 -0.09 2.21 -8.63
N ASP A 25 -1.16 2.99 -8.82
CA ASP A 25 -1.17 4.09 -9.77
C ASP A 25 -0.84 5.40 -9.05
N LEU A 26 0.28 6.00 -9.42
CA LEU A 26 0.77 7.24 -8.84
C LEU A 26 0.32 8.51 -9.60
N SER A 27 -0.39 8.35 -10.71
CA SER A 27 -0.73 9.45 -11.63
C SER A 27 -1.88 10.32 -11.11
N GLY A 28 -2.79 9.72 -10.33
CA GLY A 28 -3.96 10.41 -9.77
C GLY A 28 -3.65 11.28 -8.54
N ALA A 29 -4.65 12.05 -8.09
CA ALA A 29 -4.53 12.92 -6.90
C ALA A 29 -4.10 12.16 -5.64
N HIS A 30 -4.60 10.92 -5.45
CA HIS A 30 -4.17 10.05 -4.35
C HIS A 30 -2.71 9.61 -4.49
N GLY A 31 -2.27 9.29 -5.72
CA GLY A 31 -0.87 8.98 -6.01
C GLY A 31 0.07 10.13 -5.65
N GLN A 32 -0.31 11.35 -6.04
CA GLN A 32 0.43 12.56 -5.68
C GLN A 32 0.50 12.78 -4.16
N GLN A 33 -0.57 12.46 -3.43
CA GLN A 33 -0.58 12.57 -1.96
C GLN A 33 0.40 11.57 -1.33
N ILE A 34 0.44 10.33 -1.82
CA ILE A 34 1.38 9.29 -1.37
C ILE A 34 2.82 9.75 -1.61
N VAL A 35 3.13 10.22 -2.82
CA VAL A 35 4.48 10.72 -3.13
C VAL A 35 4.85 11.88 -2.19
N LYS A 36 3.94 12.85 -1.99
CA LYS A 36 4.20 13.98 -1.08
C LYS A 36 4.43 13.54 0.37
N SER A 37 3.66 12.58 0.89
CA SER A 37 3.82 12.11 2.26
C SER A 37 5.15 11.38 2.44
N GLU A 38 5.48 10.46 1.53
CA GLU A 38 6.71 9.68 1.58
C GLU A 38 7.96 10.55 1.39
N SER A 39 7.94 11.48 0.41
CA SER A 39 9.05 12.41 0.22
C SER A 39 9.26 13.31 1.44
N LYS A 40 8.18 13.80 2.07
CA LYS A 40 8.29 14.62 3.30
C LYS A 40 8.85 13.81 4.47
N LEU A 41 8.48 12.54 4.59
CA LEU A 41 9.04 11.65 5.61
C LEU A 41 10.54 11.42 5.37
N ALA A 42 10.93 11.09 4.14
CA ALA A 42 12.34 10.89 3.79
C ALA A 42 13.21 12.11 4.08
N LEU A 43 12.74 13.31 3.72
CA LEU A 43 13.43 14.58 4.01
C LEU A 43 13.63 14.82 5.51
N ARG A 44 12.64 14.49 6.34
CA ARG A 44 12.74 14.62 7.79
C ARG A 44 13.74 13.63 8.38
N THR A 45 13.69 12.38 7.92
CA THR A 45 14.55 11.30 8.43
C THR A 45 16.02 11.51 8.04
N HIS A 46 16.28 12.02 6.83
CA HIS A 46 17.64 12.10 6.27
C HIS A 46 18.09 13.54 5.99
N ARG A 47 17.77 14.48 6.88
CA ARG A 47 18.05 15.91 6.69
C ARG A 47 19.51 16.20 6.33
N LYS A 48 20.47 15.67 7.09
CA LYS A 48 21.92 15.91 6.85
C LYS A 48 22.40 15.37 5.50
N THR A 49 21.83 14.26 5.05
CA THR A 49 22.16 13.67 3.74
C THR A 49 21.67 14.56 2.61
N PHE A 50 20.44 15.07 2.73
CA PHE A 50 19.90 16.00 1.75
C PHE A 50 20.58 17.37 1.76
N GLU A 51 20.98 17.88 2.93
CA GLU A 51 21.80 19.09 3.04
C GLU A 51 23.14 18.91 2.30
N LYS A 52 23.84 17.79 2.55
CA LYS A 52 25.10 17.49 1.85
C LYS A 52 24.95 17.29 0.34
N LEU A 53 23.82 16.73 -0.11
CA LEU A 53 23.51 16.57 -1.54
C LEU A 53 23.14 17.90 -2.21
N ALA A 54 22.58 18.86 -1.47
CA ALA A 54 22.24 20.17 -2.00
C ALA A 54 23.50 21.04 -2.22
N ASP A 55 24.56 20.79 -1.46
CA ASP A 55 25.85 21.49 -1.56
C ASP A 55 26.83 20.84 -2.56
N MET A 56 26.48 19.71 -3.18
CA MET A 56 27.26 19.04 -4.24
C MET A 56 26.95 19.61 -5.62
#